data_AF-A0A238WRA6-F1
#
_entry.id   AF-A0A238WRA6-F1
#
_cell.length_a   1.000
_cell.length_b   1.000
_cell.length_c   1.000
_cell.angle_alpha   90.00
_cell.angle_beta   90.00
_cell.angle_gamma   90.00
#
_symmetry.space_group_name_H-M   'P 1'
#
loop_
_entity.id
_entity.type
_entity.pdbx_description
1 polymer ?
#
loop_
_entity_poly.entity_id
_entity_poly.type
_entity_poly.pdbx_seq_one_letter_code
_entity_poly.pdbx_strand_id
1 'polypeptide(L)'
;MIFETLQVIKEEVNSYFGGSIVSLENIAAIEAEPGGGGGGGGGGGDSSDVVLSLINLQEEFTLKNIPNHYINNTEVNYRNPKVNLNLYILFSSTNTLYEEALKNLTKVVEFFQGKKVFTQDNTNFERVDDMVNVGDFRFITDLYTPTFEELNFIWGTLGGKQYPSVIYKVTLLEIERDVVSNRGTVVSGLNSGLKNK
;
A
#
# COMPACT_ATOMS: atom_id res chain seq x y z
N MET A 1 -5.12 3.76 -6.14
CA MET A 1 -4.86 2.47 -5.45
C MET A 1 -3.97 2.54 -4.22
N ILE A 2 -2.87 3.31 -4.21
CA ILE A 2 -1.95 3.35 -3.03
C ILE A 2 -2.64 3.95 -1.81
N PHE A 3 -3.20 5.16 -1.93
CA PHE A 3 -3.89 5.86 -0.85
C PHE A 3 -5.03 5.01 -0.28
N GLU A 4 -5.81 4.44 -1.18
CA GLU A 4 -6.99 3.64 -0.90
C GLU A 4 -6.63 2.39 -0.11
N THR A 5 -5.53 1.71 -0.46
CA THR A 5 -5.03 0.55 0.29
C THR A 5 -4.66 0.93 1.71
N LEU A 6 -3.96 2.05 1.90
CA LEU A 6 -3.53 2.52 3.22
C LEU A 6 -4.72 3.00 4.06
N GLN A 7 -5.70 3.65 3.45
CA GLN A 7 -6.94 4.06 4.09
C GLN A 7 -7.75 2.83 4.56
N VAL A 8 -7.89 1.81 3.71
CA VAL A 8 -8.54 0.54 4.06
C VAL A 8 -7.86 -0.13 5.25
N ILE A 9 -6.52 -0.19 5.25
CA ILE A 9 -5.75 -0.74 6.37
C ILE A 9 -6.00 0.09 7.64
N LYS A 10 -5.95 1.41 7.56
CA LYS A 10 -6.21 2.32 8.69
C LYS A 10 -7.60 2.08 9.30
N GLU A 11 -8.63 2.00 8.48
CA GLU A 11 -10.01 1.79 8.92
C GLU A 11 -10.21 0.43 9.62
N GLU A 12 -9.66 -0.64 9.04
CA GLU A 12 -9.74 -1.98 9.63
C GLU A 12 -8.99 -2.08 10.95
N VAL A 13 -7.78 -1.49 11.04
CA VAL A 13 -7.03 -1.47 12.30
C VAL A 13 -7.78 -0.63 13.34
N ASN A 14 -8.31 0.54 12.99
CA ASN A 14 -9.12 1.34 13.91
C ASN A 14 -10.38 0.61 14.38
N SER A 15 -11.03 -0.12 13.49
CA SER A 15 -12.17 -0.97 13.84
C SER A 15 -11.79 -2.04 14.87
N TYR A 16 -10.64 -2.69 14.70
CA TYR A 16 -10.11 -3.65 15.66
C TYR A 16 -9.75 -3.01 17.02
N PHE A 17 -9.20 -1.81 17.01
CA PHE A 17 -8.88 -1.05 18.22
C PHE A 17 -10.14 -0.54 18.95
N GLY A 18 -11.28 -0.45 18.25
CA GLY A 18 -12.52 0.11 18.77
C GLY A 18 -12.51 1.63 18.87
N GLY A 19 -11.68 2.32 18.08
CA GLY A 19 -11.55 3.78 18.09
C GLY A 19 -10.58 4.31 17.04
N SER A 20 -10.56 5.63 16.87
CA SER A 20 -9.72 6.35 15.89
C SER A 20 -8.31 6.61 16.42
N ILE A 21 -7.56 5.54 16.70
CA ILE A 21 -6.23 5.62 17.33
C ILE A 21 -5.12 5.70 16.28
N VAL A 22 -5.35 5.13 15.10
CA VAL A 22 -4.41 5.11 13.98
C VAL A 22 -4.72 6.25 13.01
N SER A 23 -3.73 7.11 12.76
CA SER A 23 -3.74 8.13 11.71
C SER A 23 -2.89 7.73 10.51
N LEU A 24 -3.24 8.22 9.33
CA LEU A 24 -2.48 8.05 8.09
C LEU A 24 -1.68 9.32 7.82
N GLU A 25 -0.41 9.33 8.21
CA GLU A 25 0.45 10.50 8.15
C GLU A 25 1.90 10.12 7.85
N ASN A 26 2.74 11.09 7.51
CA ASN A 26 4.19 10.89 7.44
C ASN A 26 4.81 11.10 8.82
N ILE A 27 5.36 10.04 9.42
CA ILE A 27 6.01 10.08 10.74
C ILE A 27 7.12 11.14 10.84
N ALA A 28 7.79 11.47 9.74
CA ALA A 28 8.83 12.50 9.70
C ALA A 28 8.26 13.93 9.83
N ALA A 29 6.95 14.13 9.61
CA ALA A 29 6.30 15.43 9.63
C ALA A 29 5.73 15.82 11.00
N ILE A 30 5.61 14.88 11.93
CA ILE A 30 4.92 15.09 13.23
C ILE A 30 5.62 16.14 14.12
N GLU A 31 6.90 16.45 13.86
CA GLU A 31 7.70 17.38 14.68
C GLU A 31 8.25 18.58 13.90
N ALA A 32 7.78 18.83 12.66
CA ALA A 32 8.22 20.01 11.90
C ALA A 32 7.68 21.35 12.46
N GLU A 33 6.82 21.30 13.48
CA GLU A 33 6.31 22.46 14.22
C GLU A 33 7.27 22.82 15.38
N PRO A 34 7.98 23.97 15.34
CA PRO A 34 8.94 24.36 16.35
C PRO A 34 8.20 24.92 17.58
N GLY A 35 7.69 24.01 18.40
CA GLY A 35 7.01 24.34 19.65
C GLY A 35 6.27 23.11 20.14
N GLY A 36 6.88 22.38 21.08
CA GLY A 36 6.22 21.24 21.73
C GLY A 36 4.81 21.61 22.19
N GLY A 37 3.82 21.03 21.53
CA GLY A 37 2.41 21.31 21.71
C GLY A 37 1.69 21.04 20.40
N GLY A 38 1.04 19.88 20.32
CA GLY A 38 0.35 19.44 19.12
C GLY A 38 -0.58 20.50 18.53
N GLY A 39 -0.54 20.62 17.20
CA GLY A 39 -1.55 21.33 16.42
C GLY A 39 -0.99 22.22 15.31
N GLY A 40 -1.13 21.79 14.06
CA GLY A 40 -1.14 22.67 12.88
C GLY A 40 -0.62 21.99 11.60
N GLY A 41 -1.39 21.74 10.54
CA GLY A 41 -2.78 22.04 10.30
C GLY A 41 -3.36 21.15 9.19
N GLY A 42 -4.55 20.63 9.45
CA GLY A 42 -5.32 19.80 8.52
C GLY A 42 -6.34 18.88 9.20
N GLY A 43 -6.98 19.32 10.28
CA GLY A 43 -8.04 18.56 10.96
C GLY A 43 -7.81 18.49 12.47
N GLY A 44 -8.57 19.27 13.24
CA GLY A 44 -8.66 19.04 14.68
C GLY A 44 -9.49 17.79 14.96
N GLY A 45 -8.98 16.92 15.83
CA GLY A 45 -9.72 15.76 16.34
C GLY A 45 -8.80 14.58 16.61
N ASP A 46 -8.63 14.26 17.89
CA ASP A 46 -7.97 13.07 18.45
C ASP A 46 -6.44 13.01 18.27
N SER A 47 -5.71 13.03 19.40
CA SER A 47 -4.28 12.67 19.40
C SER A 47 -4.17 11.22 18.98
N SER A 48 -3.77 10.96 17.73
CA SER A 48 -3.52 9.60 17.26
C SER A 48 -2.27 9.04 17.94
N ASP A 49 -2.43 7.93 18.66
CA ASP A 49 -1.33 7.28 19.38
C ASP A 49 -0.44 6.42 18.46
N VAL A 50 -0.94 6.09 17.27
CA VAL A 50 -0.26 5.26 16.28
C VAL A 50 -0.35 5.92 14.91
N VAL A 51 0.79 6.02 14.24
CA VAL A 51 0.90 6.63 12.92
C VAL A 51 1.25 5.55 11.91
N LEU A 52 0.43 5.44 10.87
CA LEU A 52 0.67 4.62 9.69
C LEU A 52 1.33 5.47 8.60
N SER A 53 2.55 5.13 8.21
CA SER A 53 3.31 5.81 7.15
C SER A 53 3.74 4.85 6.04
N LEU A 54 3.73 5.31 4.80
CA LEU A 54 4.43 4.64 3.70
C LEU A 54 5.92 5.03 3.73
N ILE A 55 6.82 4.07 3.91
CA ILE A 55 8.27 4.33 3.99
C ILE A 55 9.03 3.98 2.71
N ASN A 56 8.54 3.01 1.94
CA ASN A 56 9.18 2.61 0.69
C ASN A 56 8.18 1.92 -0.25
N LEU A 57 8.49 1.89 -1.54
CA LEU A 57 7.75 1.15 -2.56
C LEU A 57 8.73 0.45 -3.51
N GLN A 58 8.42 -0.79 -3.88
CA GLN A 58 9.20 -1.57 -4.81
C GLN A 58 8.29 -2.20 -5.86
N GLU A 59 8.73 -2.26 -7.11
CA GLU A 59 8.00 -2.96 -8.15
C GLU A 59 8.27 -4.47 -8.07
N GLU A 60 7.22 -5.27 -8.20
CA GLU A 60 7.29 -6.72 -8.31
C GLU A 60 7.38 -7.13 -9.78
N PHE A 61 8.58 -7.49 -10.22
CA PHE A 61 8.86 -7.80 -11.63
C PHE A 61 8.39 -9.19 -12.05
N THR A 62 8.26 -10.14 -11.12
CA THR A 62 7.92 -11.53 -11.47
C THR A 62 6.52 -11.69 -12.07
N LEU A 63 5.62 -10.75 -11.77
CA LEU A 63 4.23 -10.72 -12.25
C LEU A 63 4.06 -10.05 -13.62
N LYS A 64 5.15 -9.64 -14.30
CA LYS A 64 5.12 -9.02 -15.63
C LYS A 64 5.01 -10.01 -16.80
N ASN A 65 5.04 -11.32 -16.54
CA ASN A 65 5.08 -12.37 -17.57
C ASN A 65 3.74 -12.68 -18.25
N ILE A 66 2.72 -11.85 -18.08
CA ILE A 66 1.39 -12.04 -18.66
C ILE A 66 1.28 -11.21 -19.95
N PRO A 67 0.67 -11.75 -21.04
CA PRO A 67 0.48 -10.99 -22.28
C PRO A 67 -0.42 -9.76 -22.07
N ASN A 68 0.06 -8.57 -22.48
CA ASN A 68 -0.67 -7.30 -22.30
C ASN A 68 -1.46 -6.87 -23.54
N HIS A 69 -1.99 -7.85 -24.29
CA HIS A 69 -2.83 -7.58 -25.45
C HIS A 69 -4.14 -8.36 -25.34
N TYR A 70 -5.22 -7.71 -25.74
CA TYR A 70 -6.53 -8.31 -25.81
C TYR A 70 -6.96 -8.39 -27.28
N ILE A 71 -7.36 -9.59 -27.72
CA ILE A 71 -7.85 -9.83 -29.08
C ILE A 71 -9.37 -9.77 -29.05
N ASN A 72 -9.95 -8.80 -29.75
CA ASN A 72 -11.38 -8.71 -29.98
C ASN A 72 -11.66 -8.95 -31.47
N ASN A 73 -12.03 -10.19 -31.81
CA ASN A 73 -12.34 -10.67 -33.16
C ASN A 73 -11.25 -10.33 -34.20
N THR A 74 -11.30 -9.12 -34.76
CA THR A 74 -10.45 -8.63 -35.85
C THR A 74 -9.35 -7.67 -35.37
N GLU A 75 -9.46 -7.14 -34.15
CA GLU A 75 -8.56 -6.11 -33.60
C GLU A 75 -7.77 -6.64 -32.41
N VAL A 76 -6.47 -6.35 -32.39
CA VAL A 76 -5.58 -6.57 -31.26
C VAL A 76 -5.38 -5.24 -30.53
N ASN A 77 -5.94 -5.10 -29.34
CA ASN A 77 -5.74 -3.94 -28.49
C ASN A 77 -4.53 -4.18 -27.58
N TYR A 78 -3.48 -3.39 -27.75
CA TYR A 78 -2.31 -3.42 -26.89
C TYR A 78 -2.49 -2.45 -25.73
N ARG A 79 -2.23 -2.94 -24.52
CA ARG A 79 -2.21 -2.16 -23.28
C ARG A 79 -0.83 -2.22 -22.67
N ASN A 80 -0.53 -1.26 -21.80
CA ASN A 80 0.68 -1.34 -20.99
C ASN A 80 0.50 -2.42 -19.91
N PRO A 81 1.56 -3.14 -19.52
CA PRO A 81 1.50 -4.07 -18.39
C PRO A 81 1.00 -3.39 -17.13
N LYS A 82 0.28 -4.17 -16.33
CA LYS A 82 -0.01 -3.83 -14.94
C LYS A 82 1.30 -3.65 -14.18
N VAL A 83 1.36 -2.63 -13.32
CA VAL A 83 2.45 -2.44 -12.38
C VAL A 83 2.04 -3.09 -11.07
N ASN A 84 2.80 -4.10 -10.64
CA ASN A 84 2.61 -4.74 -9.35
C ASN A 84 3.55 -4.10 -8.34
N LEU A 85 3.02 -3.64 -7.21
CA LEU A 85 3.79 -2.96 -6.17
C LEU A 85 3.84 -3.77 -4.88
N ASN A 86 5.00 -3.69 -4.25
CA ASN A 86 5.27 -4.05 -2.87
C ASN A 86 5.42 -2.75 -2.08
N LEU A 87 4.49 -2.46 -1.17
CA LEU A 87 4.57 -1.29 -0.28
C LEU A 87 5.17 -1.70 1.05
N TYR A 88 6.05 -0.87 1.59
CA TYR A 88 6.56 -1.00 2.95
C TYR A 88 5.91 0.06 3.81
N ILE A 89 5.04 -0.38 4.71
CA ILE A 89 4.30 0.50 5.62
C ILE A 89 4.85 0.34 7.03
N LEU A 90 4.94 1.46 7.75
CA LEU A 90 5.47 1.56 9.11
C LEU A 90 4.33 1.99 10.04
N PHE A 91 4.09 1.20 11.08
CA PHE A 91 3.27 1.61 12.22
C PHE A 91 4.21 2.07 13.34
N SER A 92 4.12 3.35 13.70
CA SER A 92 4.92 3.94 14.79
C SER A 92 4.00 4.41 15.91
N SER A 93 4.26 4.00 17.15
CA SER A 93 3.50 4.55 18.27
C SER A 93 4.19 5.77 18.87
N THR A 94 3.49 6.89 18.88
CA THR A 94 3.96 8.21 19.32
C THR A 94 3.56 8.53 20.76
N ASN A 95 3.05 7.53 21.49
CA ASN A 95 2.59 7.69 22.87
C ASN A 95 3.68 8.20 23.81
N THR A 96 3.30 9.15 24.67
CA THR A 96 4.18 9.72 25.70
C THR A 96 4.57 8.67 26.74
N LEU A 97 3.65 7.76 27.07
CA LEU A 97 3.90 6.61 27.93
C LEU A 97 4.39 5.43 27.09
N TYR A 98 5.64 5.04 27.30
CA TYR A 98 6.28 3.94 26.56
C TYR A 98 5.54 2.61 26.73
N GLU A 99 5.00 2.33 27.92
CA GLU A 99 4.21 1.11 28.17
C GLU A 99 2.96 1.04 27.29
N GLU A 100 2.24 2.16 27.12
CA GLU A 100 1.08 2.23 26.23
C GLU A 100 1.50 2.13 24.76
N ALA A 101 2.66 2.69 24.40
CA ALA A 101 3.21 2.56 23.05
C ALA A 101 3.46 1.08 22.69
N LEU A 102 4.01 0.30 23.63
CA LEU A 102 4.22 -1.14 23.44
C LEU A 102 2.90 -1.92 23.34
N LYS A 103 1.90 -1.61 24.17
CA LYS A 103 0.57 -2.25 24.11
C LYS A 103 -0.10 -1.99 22.76
N ASN A 104 0.01 -0.77 22.23
CA ASN A 104 -0.51 -0.42 20.91
C ASN A 104 0.18 -1.23 19.81
N LEU A 105 1.51 -1.37 19.85
CA LEU A 105 2.20 -2.23 18.88
C LEU A 105 1.77 -3.69 18.97
N THR A 106 1.58 -4.23 20.18
CA THR A 106 1.06 -5.59 20.35
C THR A 106 -0.27 -5.77 19.63
N LYS A 107 -1.22 -4.84 19.81
CA LYS A 107 -2.52 -4.89 19.12
C LYS A 107 -2.39 -4.81 17.59
N VAL A 108 -1.49 -3.97 17.06
CA VAL A 108 -1.21 -3.94 15.61
C VAL A 108 -0.73 -5.32 15.13
N VAL A 109 0.19 -5.94 15.86
CA VAL A 109 0.72 -7.26 15.50
C VAL A 109 -0.36 -8.34 15.61
N GLU A 110 -1.18 -8.33 16.65
CA GLU A 110 -2.32 -9.24 16.84
C GLU A 110 -3.33 -9.12 15.70
N PHE A 111 -3.66 -7.90 15.28
CA PHE A 111 -4.55 -7.66 14.15
C PHE A 111 -4.06 -8.34 12.87
N PHE A 112 -2.81 -8.08 12.45
CA PHE A 112 -2.27 -8.68 11.23
C PHE A 112 -1.97 -10.18 11.37
N GLN A 113 -1.76 -10.67 12.59
CA GLN A 113 -1.69 -12.10 12.85
C GLN A 113 -3.05 -12.77 12.59
N GLY A 114 -4.15 -12.11 12.97
CA GLY A 114 -5.52 -12.58 12.74
C GLY A 114 -6.01 -12.40 11.30
N LYS A 115 -5.55 -11.36 10.59
CA LYS A 115 -5.96 -11.04 9.22
C LYS A 115 -4.78 -10.60 8.36
N LYS A 116 -4.37 -11.47 7.42
CA LYS A 116 -3.27 -11.20 6.48
C LYS A 116 -3.72 -10.81 5.08
N VAL A 117 -4.85 -11.36 4.62
CA VAL A 117 -5.35 -11.21 3.24
C VAL A 117 -6.54 -10.28 3.25
N PHE A 118 -6.46 -9.22 2.46
CA PHE A 118 -7.50 -8.22 2.31
C PHE A 118 -8.06 -8.33 0.90
N THR A 119 -9.37 -8.50 0.81
CA THR A 119 -10.14 -8.48 -0.43
C THR A 119 -11.34 -7.57 -0.24
N GLN A 120 -11.92 -7.13 -1.35
CA GLN A 120 -13.16 -6.35 -1.33
C GLN A 120 -14.28 -7.05 -0.53
N ASP A 121 -14.37 -8.39 -0.60
CA ASP A 121 -15.42 -9.17 0.06
C ASP A 121 -15.24 -9.32 1.58
N ASN A 122 -14.01 -9.21 2.08
CA ASN A 122 -13.68 -9.50 3.48
C ASN A 122 -13.28 -8.28 4.30
N THR A 123 -13.36 -7.09 3.70
CA THR A 123 -12.88 -5.84 4.27
C THR A 123 -13.99 -4.81 4.24
N ASN A 124 -14.28 -4.23 5.40
CA ASN A 124 -15.30 -3.21 5.53
C ASN A 124 -14.62 -1.84 5.54
N PHE A 125 -14.94 -1.02 4.55
CA PHE A 125 -14.41 0.34 4.45
C PHE A 125 -15.49 1.28 3.94
N GLU A 126 -15.39 2.54 4.35
CA GLU A 126 -16.37 3.55 3.95
C GLU A 126 -16.12 4.00 2.51
N ARG A 127 -17.08 3.76 1.62
CA ARG A 127 -17.02 4.19 0.21
C ARG A 127 -17.44 5.66 0.07
N VAL A 128 -16.64 6.55 0.63
CA VAL A 128 -16.86 8.01 0.58
C VAL A 128 -15.66 8.68 -0.11
N ASP A 129 -15.90 9.79 -0.79
CA ASP A 129 -14.88 10.60 -1.47
C ASP A 129 -13.97 9.75 -2.40
N ASP A 130 -12.66 9.74 -2.19
CA ASP A 130 -11.67 9.02 -2.97
C ASP A 130 -11.82 7.49 -2.91
N MET A 131 -12.64 6.96 -1.98
CA MET A 131 -12.92 5.52 -1.84
C MET A 131 -14.11 5.04 -2.70
N VAL A 132 -14.87 5.95 -3.34
CA VAL A 132 -16.11 5.60 -4.08
C VAL A 132 -15.82 4.69 -5.27
N ASN A 133 -14.75 4.98 -6.01
CA ASN A 133 -14.42 4.29 -7.26
C ASN A 133 -13.37 3.18 -7.09
N VAL A 134 -13.17 2.71 -5.86
CA VAL A 134 -12.24 1.61 -5.58
C VAL A 134 -12.78 0.34 -6.24
N GLY A 135 -12.06 -0.12 -7.27
CA GLY A 135 -12.32 -1.39 -7.94
C GLY A 135 -12.01 -2.59 -7.05
N ASP A 136 -12.13 -3.77 -7.63
CA ASP A 136 -11.75 -5.00 -6.92
C ASP A 136 -10.25 -4.97 -6.58
N PHE A 137 -9.95 -5.33 -5.34
CA PHE A 137 -8.59 -5.34 -4.83
C PHE A 137 -8.35 -6.61 -4.04
N ARG A 138 -7.10 -7.05 -4.10
CA ARG A 138 -6.57 -8.11 -3.27
C ARG A 138 -5.14 -7.78 -2.91
N PHE A 139 -4.85 -7.63 -1.63
CA PHE A 139 -3.48 -7.47 -1.16
C PHE A 139 -3.22 -8.35 0.06
N ILE A 140 -1.93 -8.66 0.25
CA ILE A 140 -1.46 -9.49 1.36
C ILE A 140 -0.49 -8.67 2.19
N THR A 141 -0.60 -8.80 3.50
CA THR A 141 0.26 -8.13 4.47
C THR A 141 1.15 -9.15 5.17
N ASP A 142 2.45 -8.88 5.18
CA ASP A 142 3.45 -9.72 5.84
C ASP A 142 4.36 -8.87 6.72
N LEU A 143 4.72 -9.38 7.89
CA LEU A 143 5.65 -8.70 8.79
C LEU A 143 7.04 -8.62 8.14
N TYR A 144 7.61 -7.42 8.11
CA TYR A 144 8.94 -7.16 7.60
C TYR A 144 9.89 -6.80 8.75
N THR A 145 10.96 -7.59 8.90
CA THR A 145 11.96 -7.41 9.95
C THR A 145 13.29 -7.00 9.33
N PRO A 146 13.60 -5.69 9.23
CA PRO A 146 14.90 -5.23 8.74
C PRO A 146 16.03 -5.62 9.69
N THR A 147 17.25 -5.63 9.18
CA THR A 147 18.45 -5.65 10.01
C THR A 147 18.57 -4.38 10.86
N PHE A 148 19.36 -4.41 11.94
CA PHE A 148 19.58 -3.20 12.76
C PHE A 148 20.21 -2.05 11.97
N GLU A 149 21.06 -2.35 10.98
CA GLU A 149 21.67 -1.35 10.10
C GLU A 149 20.62 -0.70 9.20
N GLU A 150 19.80 -1.50 8.50
CA GLU A 150 18.70 -1.00 7.67
C GLU A 150 17.69 -0.19 8.50
N LEU A 151 17.36 -0.66 9.70
CA LEU A 151 16.47 0.04 10.62
C LEU A 151 17.05 1.41 11.01
N ASN A 152 18.36 1.48 11.27
CA ASN A 152 19.04 2.73 11.54
C ASN A 152 18.98 3.68 10.34
N PHE A 153 19.22 3.17 9.12
CA PHE A 153 19.10 3.97 7.91
C PHE A 153 17.67 4.48 7.70
N ILE A 154 16.65 3.64 7.88
CA ILE A 154 15.24 4.04 7.77
C ILE A 154 14.97 5.20 8.73
N TRP A 155 15.26 5.05 10.02
CA TRP A 155 15.03 6.12 10.99
C TRP A 155 15.90 7.35 10.77
N GLY A 156 17.14 7.18 10.28
CA GLY A 156 18.01 8.27 9.87
C GLY A 156 17.39 9.12 8.76
N THR A 157 16.74 8.50 7.77
CA THR A 157 16.03 9.22 6.69
C THR A 157 14.73 9.88 7.15
N LEU A 158 14.12 9.39 8.23
CA LEU A 158 12.86 9.90 8.79
C LEU A 158 13.06 10.98 9.87
N GLY A 159 14.23 11.59 9.95
CA GLY A 159 14.53 12.66 10.92
C GLY A 159 15.27 12.20 12.19
N GLY A 160 15.66 10.93 12.28
CA GLY A 160 16.58 10.41 13.31
C GLY A 160 15.94 10.09 14.66
N LYS A 161 14.70 10.50 14.92
CA LYS A 161 13.97 10.14 16.15
C LYS A 161 13.26 8.81 15.99
N GLN A 162 13.73 7.78 16.69
CA GLN A 162 13.13 6.46 16.65
C GLN A 162 11.97 6.34 17.63
N TYR A 163 10.82 5.88 17.12
CA TYR A 163 9.68 5.44 17.93
C TYR A 163 9.62 3.91 17.99
N PRO A 164 8.95 3.32 19.00
CA PRO A 164 8.53 1.92 18.92
C PRO A 164 7.72 1.70 17.65
N SER A 165 8.15 0.77 16.80
CA SER A 165 7.52 0.55 15.51
C SER A 165 7.58 -0.88 15.00
N VAL A 166 6.68 -1.18 14.05
CA VAL A 166 6.64 -2.42 13.27
C VAL A 166 6.46 -2.10 11.79
N ILE A 167 7.12 -2.86 10.91
CA ILE A 167 7.03 -2.67 9.46
C ILE A 167 6.29 -3.85 8.86
N TYR A 168 5.35 -3.56 7.95
CA TYR A 168 4.67 -4.55 7.14
C TYR A 168 4.95 -4.32 5.67
N LYS A 169 5.09 -5.42 4.93
CA LYS A 169 5.13 -5.44 3.47
C LYS A 169 3.73 -5.76 2.96
N VAL A 170 3.15 -4.85 2.20
CA VAL A 170 1.91 -5.05 1.45
C VAL A 170 2.27 -5.48 0.03
N THR A 171 1.73 -6.59 -0.43
CA THR A 171 2.03 -7.18 -1.74
C THR A 171 0.76 -7.40 -2.57
N LEU A 172 0.94 -7.69 -3.87
CA LEU A 172 -0.14 -7.87 -4.86
C LEU A 172 -0.96 -6.62 -5.15
N LEU A 173 -0.41 -5.43 -4.88
CA LEU A 173 -1.08 -4.19 -5.24
C LEU A 173 -0.89 -3.92 -6.74
N GLU A 174 -1.95 -4.14 -7.51
CA GLU A 174 -1.97 -3.88 -8.95
C GLU A 174 -2.37 -2.42 -9.24
N ILE A 175 -1.59 -1.76 -10.10
CA ILE A 175 -1.95 -0.48 -10.70
C ILE A 175 -2.01 -0.67 -12.22
N GLU A 176 -3.21 -0.51 -12.77
CA GLU A 176 -3.44 -0.51 -14.20
C GLU A 176 -4.08 0.82 -14.61
N ARG A 177 -3.60 1.38 -15.72
CA ARG A 177 -4.26 2.50 -16.39
C ARG A 177 -5.08 1.93 -17.54
N ASP A 178 -6.41 2.07 -17.49
CA ASP A 178 -7.30 1.59 -18.55
C ASP A 178 -7.29 2.52 -19.77
N VAL A 179 -6.17 2.48 -20.52
CA VAL A 179 -6.00 3.20 -21.78
C VAL A 179 -5.41 2.25 -22.82
N VAL A 180 -6.09 2.15 -23.97
CA VAL A 180 -5.57 1.40 -25.14
C VAL A 180 -4.40 2.18 -25.73
N SER A 181 -3.22 1.56 -25.74
CA SER A 181 -1.98 2.17 -26.23
C SER A 181 -1.86 2.07 -27.75
N ASN A 182 -2.26 0.93 -28.32
CA ASN A 182 -2.23 0.71 -29.77
C ASN A 182 -3.31 -0.28 -30.23
N ARG A 183 -3.74 -0.17 -31.48
CA ARG A 183 -4.66 -1.11 -32.12
C ARG A 183 -3.98 -1.72 -33.34
N GLY A 184 -3.89 -3.05 -33.38
CA GLY A 184 -3.43 -3.83 -34.52
C GLY A 184 -4.57 -4.67 -35.12
N THR A 185 -4.33 -5.30 -36.26
CA THR A 185 -5.23 -6.28 -36.87
C THR A 185 -4.70 -7.69 -36.66
N VAL A 186 -5.59 -8.67 -36.51
CA VAL A 186 -5.19 -10.09 -36.44
C VAL A 186 -4.57 -10.56 -37.77
N VAL A 187 -3.54 -11.40 -37.70
CA VAL A 187 -2.93 -12.01 -38.91
C VAL A 187 -3.90 -13.05 -39.48
N SER A 188 -4.45 -12.78 -40.66
CA SER A 188 -5.48 -13.61 -41.29
C SER A 188 -4.94 -14.65 -42.29
N GLY A 189 -3.63 -14.69 -42.55
CA GLY A 189 -3.04 -15.68 -43.44
C GLY A 189 -1.50 -15.71 -43.42
N LEU A 190 -0.94 -16.90 -43.67
CA LEU A 190 0.49 -17.15 -43.86
C LEU A 190 0.68 -17.68 -45.29
N ASN A 191 1.43 -16.97 -46.14
CA ASN A 191 1.76 -17.43 -47.49
C ASN A 191 3.20 -17.96 -47.49
N SER A 192 3.39 -19.28 -47.47
CA SER A 192 4.72 -19.90 -47.60
C SER A 192 5.02 -20.19 -49.07
N GLY A 193 5.74 -19.28 -49.73
CA GLY A 193 6.29 -19.51 -51.06
C GLY A 193 7.55 -20.38 -50.98
N LEU A 194 7.41 -21.70 -50.93
CA LEU A 194 8.55 -22.62 -51.09
C LEU A 194 8.96 -22.65 -52.57
N LYS A 195 10.07 -21.99 -52.91
CA LYS A 195 10.72 -22.14 -54.23
C LYS A 195 11.49 -23.46 -54.24
N ASN A 196 10.89 -24.51 -54.79
CA ASN A 196 11.64 -25.69 -55.22
C ASN A 196 12.50 -25.30 -56.43
N LYS A 197 13.82 -25.51 -56.32
CA LYS A 197 14.77 -25.49 -57.43
C LYS A 197 15.17 -26.91 -57.76
#